data_AF-A0A4Z0GNY0-F1
#
_entry.id   AF-A0A4Z0GNY0-F1
#
_cell.length_a   1.000
_cell.length_b   1.000
_cell.length_c   1.000
_cell.angle_alpha   90.00
_cell.angle_beta   90.00
_cell.angle_gamma   90.00
#
_symmetry.space_group_name_H-M   'P 1'
#
loop_
_entity.id
_entity.type
_entity.pdbx_description
1 polymer ?
#
loop_
_entity_poly.entity_id
_entity_poly.type
_entity_poly.pdbx_seq_one_letter_code
_entity_poly.pdbx_strand_id
1 'polypeptide(L)' 'MKGYINGNYASGHGRATNIFVRDADKWLLIHEHLSPLPN' A
#
# COMPACT_ATOMS: atom_id res chain seq x y z
N MET A 1 0.53 -6.93 6.73
CA MET A 1 1.57 -6.15 7.43
C MET A 1 1.48 -6.43 8.92
N LYS A 2 2.62 -6.57 9.60
CA LYS A 2 2.72 -6.73 11.07
C LYS A 2 3.73 -5.70 11.58
N GLY A 3 3.46 -5.02 12.68
CA GLY A 3 4.33 -3.98 13.22
C GLY A 3 3.81 -3.41 14.52
N TYR A 4 4.46 -2.37 15.05
CA TYR A 4 3.99 -1.63 16.22
C TYR A 4 3.54 -0.23 15.82
N ILE A 5 2.36 0.19 16.26
CA ILE A 5 1.82 1.55 16.07
C ILE A 5 1.61 2.14 17.46
N ASN A 6 2.29 3.25 17.78
CA ASN A 6 2.28 3.88 19.10
C ASN A 6 2.57 2.89 20.25
N GLY A 7 3.53 1.99 20.05
CA GLY A 7 3.92 0.97 21.03
C GLY A 7 3.00 -0.25 21.11
N ASN A 8 1.88 -0.28 20.37
CA ASN A 8 0.95 -1.39 20.35
C ASN A 8 1.18 -2.27 19.13
N TYR A 9 1.24 -3.60 19.32
CA TYR A 9 1.34 -4.54 18.20
C TYR A 9 0.07 -4.45 17.34
N ALA A 10 0.27 -4.27 16.04
CA ALA A 10 -0.77 -4.16 15.03
C ALA A 10 -0.48 -5.12 13.87
N SER A 11 -1.54 -5.69 13.31
CA SER A 11 -1.48 -6.46 12.07
C SER A 11 -2.67 -6.12 11.20
N GLY A 12 -2.43 -5.99 9.90
CA GLY A 12 -3.44 -5.61 8.91
C GLY A 12 -3.26 -6.34 7.60
N HIS A 13 -4.37 -6.61 6.93
CA HIS A 13 -4.43 -7.26 5.62
C HIS A 13 -5.42 -6.48 4.76
N GLY A 14 -5.11 -6.32 3.48
CA GLY A 14 -5.89 -5.49 2.56
C GLY A 14 -5.43 -5.68 1.13
N ARG A 15 -6.04 -4.92 0.23
CA ARG A 15 -5.69 -4.82 -1.18
C ARG A 15 -5.18 -3.42 -1.47
N ALA A 16 -4.10 -3.33 -2.24
CA ALA A 16 -3.61 -2.08 -2.80
C ALA A 16 -3.86 -2.06 -4.31
N THR A 17 -4.32 -0.93 -4.83
CA THR A 17 -4.31 -0.60 -6.25
C THR A 17 -3.28 0.50 -6.46
N ASN A 18 -2.27 0.23 -7.29
CA ASN A 18 -1.19 1.17 -7.58
C ASN A 18 -1.26 1.61 -9.03
N ILE A 19 -1.08 2.92 -9.27
CA ILE A 19 -0.95 3.50 -10.62
C ILE A 19 0.47 4.02 -10.76
N PHE A 20 1.15 3.53 -11.80
CA PHE A 20 2.50 3.95 -12.14
C PHE A 20 2.51 4.67 -13.48
N VAL A 21 3.40 5.65 -13.60
CA VAL A 21 3.78 6.27 -14.88
C VAL A 21 5.22 5.92 -15.17
N ARG A 22 5.53 5.58 -16.42
CA ARG A 22 6.91 5.45 -16.87
C ARG A 22 7.42 6.83 -17.28
N ASP A 23 8.48 7.28 -16.62
CA ASP A 23 9.21 8.49 -16.99
C ASP A 23 10.67 8.10 -17.30
N ALA A 24 11.08 8.33 -18.55
CA ALA A 24 12.26 7.72 -19.15
C ALA A 24 12.32 6.19 -18.88
N ASP A 25 13.29 5.75 -18.10
CA ASP A 25 13.50 4.34 -17.73
C ASP A 25 13.17 4.03 -16.26
N LYS A 26 12.36 4.88 -15.64
CA LYS A 26 11.89 4.70 -14.26
C LYS A 26 10.38 4.56 -14.23
N TRP A 27 9.91 3.67 -13.36
CA TRP A 27 8.50 3.61 -12.99
C TRP A 27 8.30 4.45 -11.73
N LEU A 28 7.46 5.47 -11.84
CA LEU A 28 7.11 6.35 -10.73
C LEU A 28 5.72 5.97 -10.23
N LEU A 29 5.58 5.73 -8.94
CA LEU A 29 4.26 5.57 -8.30
C LEU A 29 3.61 6.95 -8.21
N ILE A 30 2.49 7.14 -8.89
CA ILE A 30 1.77 8.43 -8.91
C ILE A 30 0.47 8.40 -8.11
N HIS A 31 -0.05 7.21 -7.79
CA HIS A 31 -1.24 7.04 -6.96
C HIS A 31 -1.27 5.65 -6.33
N GLU A 32 -1.67 5.59 -5.06
CA GLU A 32 -1.97 4.36 -4.32
C GLU A 32 -3.36 4.50 -3.68
N HIS A 33 -4.16 3.44 -3.79
CA HIS A 33 -5.44 3.31 -3.11
C HIS A 33 -5.48 2.00 -2.33
N LEU A 34 -5.63 2.11 -1.01
CA LEU A 34 -5.71 0.98 -0.09
C LEU A 34 -7.17 0.68 0.27
N SER A 35 -7.57 -0.58 0.17
CA SER A 35 -8.87 -1.07 0.63
C SER A 35 -8.72 -2.29 1.54
N PRO A 36 -9.69 -2.57 2.42
CA PRO A 36 -9.80 -3.88 3.07
C PRO A 36 -9.94 -5.00 2.04
N LEU A 37 -9.74 -6.24 2.48
CA LEU A 37 -10.15 -7.42 1.69
C LEU A 37 -11.69 -7.48 1.65
N PRO A 38 -12.29 -7.98 0.55
CA PRO A 38 -13.73 -8.26 0.53
C PRO A 38 -14.11 -9.26 1.62
N ASN A 39 -15.33 -9.12 2.16
CA ASN A 39 -15.95 -10.12 3.05
C ASN A 39 -16.36 -11.37 2.29
#